data_AF-A0A166UXL1-F1
#
_entry.id   AF-A0A166UXL1-F1
#
_cell.length_a   1.000
_cell.length_b   1.000
_cell.length_c   1.000
_cell.angle_alpha   90.00
_cell.angle_beta   90.00
_cell.angle_gamma   90.00
#
_symmetry.space_group_name_H-M   'P 1'
#
loop_
_entity.id
_entity.type
_entity.pdbx_description
1 polymer ?
#
loop_
_entity_poly.entity_id
_entity_poly.type
_entity_poly.pdbx_seq_one_letter_code
_entity_poly.pdbx_strand_id
1 'polypeptide(L)'
;MRLLYSVAALAVLLATSIAGPLTLDNCAGKKLLKNTYIGPNQDVLAEHYSCENTFTNNAIYSMRQPAKNVCGAACVTSCYTPSGGGPDPNDCQVITDALLFKGQNVSPFFTVGTASDTTTNFIRLRYSSCNSTIVNQDTSNIEYCYSDWAGVTGYVANNCQATQNAHGGICVAANQEFFVQINHS
;
A
#
# COMPACT_ATOMS: atom_id res chain seq x y z
N MET A 1 48.06 5.95 48.70
CA MET A 1 46.68 6.25 48.29
C MET A 1 46.61 6.27 46.77
N ARG A 2 46.04 5.24 46.14
CA ARG A 2 45.80 5.20 44.68
C ARG A 2 44.31 5.40 44.46
N LEU A 3 43.91 6.53 43.88
CA LEU A 3 42.54 6.82 43.50
C LEU A 3 42.19 6.00 42.24
N LEU A 4 41.19 5.13 42.35
CA LEU A 4 40.54 4.46 41.22
C LEU A 4 39.34 5.32 40.79
N TYR A 5 39.39 5.87 39.58
CA TYR A 5 38.25 6.55 38.95
C TYR A 5 37.41 5.52 38.19
N SER A 6 36.21 5.23 38.70
CA SER A 6 35.17 4.48 37.97
C SER A 6 34.42 5.43 37.04
N VAL A 7 34.53 5.24 35.73
CA VAL A 7 33.72 5.94 34.74
C VAL A 7 32.47 5.09 34.49
N ALA A 8 31.32 5.55 35.01
CA ALA A 8 30.03 4.96 34.70
C ALA A 8 29.62 5.35 33.28
N ALA A 9 29.59 4.38 32.36
CA ALA A 9 29.11 4.58 30.99
C ALA A 9 27.58 4.66 30.99
N LEU A 10 27.04 5.84 30.69
CA LEU A 10 25.61 6.08 30.50
C LEU A 10 25.21 5.57 29.10
N ALA A 11 24.54 4.42 29.03
CA ALA A 11 23.99 3.90 27.77
C ALA A 11 22.69 4.66 27.43
N VAL A 12 22.75 5.56 26.45
CA VAL A 12 21.58 6.24 25.91
C VAL A 12 20.84 5.27 24.98
N LEU A 13 19.69 4.76 25.43
CA LEU A 13 18.75 4.02 24.60
C LEU A 13 18.04 5.00 23.65
N LEU A 14 18.51 5.06 22.40
CA LEU A 14 17.78 5.70 21.31
C LEU A 14 16.56 4.83 20.98
N ALA A 15 15.38 5.23 21.45
CA ALA A 15 14.11 4.70 20.96
C ALA A 15 13.94 5.13 19.50
N THR A 16 14.25 4.22 18.57
CA THR A 16 13.90 4.39 17.17
C THR A 16 12.39 4.18 17.05
N SER A 17 11.66 5.28 16.87
CA SER A 17 10.25 5.23 16.49
C SER A 17 10.17 4.59 15.10
N ILE A 18 9.78 3.33 15.05
CA ILE A 18 9.40 2.66 13.81
C ILE A 18 8.11 3.35 13.35
N ALA A 19 8.20 4.20 12.34
CA ALA A 19 7.02 4.71 11.67
C ALA A 19 6.23 3.49 11.18
N GLY A 20 5.00 3.32 11.68
CA GLY A 20 4.12 2.25 11.24
C GLY A 20 3.84 2.37 9.73
N PRO A 21 3.44 1.28 9.06
CA PRO A 21 3.03 1.35 7.67
C PRO A 21 1.91 2.39 7.50
N LEU A 22 1.95 3.15 6.41
CA LEU A 22 0.86 4.06 6.06
C LEU A 22 -0.42 3.25 5.82
N THR A 23 -1.35 3.33 6.76
CA THR A 23 -2.73 2.85 6.58
C THR A 23 -3.62 4.03 6.15
N LEU A 24 -4.77 3.73 5.53
CA LEU A 24 -5.75 4.78 5.19
C LEU A 24 -6.12 5.62 6.43
N ASP A 25 -6.14 5.01 7.60
CA ASP A 25 -6.55 5.66 8.85
C ASP A 25 -5.48 6.62 9.39
N ASN A 26 -4.25 6.50 8.91
CA ASN A 26 -3.11 7.36 9.27
C ASN A 26 -2.74 8.36 8.16
N CYS A 27 -3.53 8.43 7.08
CA CYS A 27 -3.30 9.39 6.00
C CYS A 27 -3.87 10.77 6.38
N ALA A 28 -2.98 11.78 6.45
CA ALA A 28 -3.37 13.16 6.70
C ALA A 28 -4.19 13.73 5.53
N GLY A 29 -5.12 14.65 5.81
CA GLY A 29 -5.91 15.32 4.78
C GLY A 29 -6.74 14.38 3.88
N LYS A 30 -7.07 13.18 4.37
CA LYS A 30 -7.83 12.16 3.63
C LYS A 30 -9.11 12.73 3.02
N LYS A 31 -9.20 12.67 1.70
CA LYS A 31 -10.36 13.08 0.91
C LYS A 31 -10.79 11.96 -0.03
N LEU A 32 -12.01 11.48 0.13
CA LEU A 32 -12.61 10.55 -0.83
C LEU A 32 -12.96 11.32 -2.11
N LEU A 33 -12.32 10.98 -3.23
CA LEU A 33 -12.57 11.61 -4.52
C LEU A 33 -13.66 10.88 -5.31
N LYS A 34 -13.66 9.54 -5.24
CA LYS A 34 -14.59 8.69 -5.97
C LYS A 34 -14.72 7.33 -5.28
N ASN A 35 -15.92 6.78 -5.27
CA ASN A 35 -16.13 5.35 -5.04
C ASN A 35 -16.87 4.73 -6.23
N THR A 36 -16.66 3.44 -6.44
CA THR A 36 -17.32 2.66 -7.49
C THR A 36 -17.25 1.19 -7.14
N TYR A 37 -18.03 0.35 -7.82
CA TYR A 37 -17.93 -1.09 -7.69
C TYR A 37 -17.28 -1.66 -8.95
N ILE A 38 -16.41 -2.65 -8.78
CA ILE A 38 -15.68 -3.32 -9.86
C ILE A 38 -15.90 -4.83 -9.81
N GLY A 39 -15.46 -5.52 -10.85
CA GLY A 39 -15.60 -6.96 -11.01
C GLY A 39 -16.85 -7.36 -11.80
N PRO A 40 -16.93 -8.64 -12.19
CA PRO A 40 -18.03 -9.15 -13.01
C PRO A 40 -19.40 -9.01 -12.32
N ASN A 41 -19.42 -9.12 -11.00
CA ASN A 41 -20.64 -9.02 -10.18
C ASN A 41 -20.83 -7.64 -9.55
N GLN A 42 -19.92 -6.67 -9.78
CA GLN A 42 -19.91 -5.36 -9.12
C GLN A 42 -19.97 -5.44 -7.59
N ASP A 43 -19.21 -6.36 -7.01
CA ASP A 43 -19.22 -6.68 -5.58
C ASP A 43 -17.99 -6.16 -4.83
N VAL A 44 -16.93 -5.76 -5.54
CA VAL A 44 -15.72 -5.17 -4.95
C VAL A 44 -15.83 -3.65 -4.92
N LEU A 45 -15.87 -3.07 -3.72
CA LEU A 45 -15.88 -1.63 -3.53
C LEU A 45 -14.48 -1.06 -3.79
N ALA A 46 -14.35 -0.20 -4.79
CA ALA A 46 -13.15 0.56 -5.11
C ALA A 46 -13.31 2.02 -4.65
N GLU A 47 -12.44 2.43 -3.73
CA GLU A 47 -12.41 3.77 -3.16
C GLU A 47 -11.11 4.48 -3.56
N HIS A 48 -11.25 5.65 -4.18
CA HIS A 48 -10.15 6.49 -4.62
C HIS A 48 -10.03 7.69 -3.68
N TYR A 49 -8.93 7.75 -2.96
CA TYR A 49 -8.62 8.79 -2.01
C TYR A 49 -7.49 9.67 -2.52
N SER A 50 -7.52 10.92 -2.08
CA SER A 50 -6.36 11.80 -2.01
C SER A 50 -5.94 11.93 -0.56
N CYS A 51 -4.66 11.77 -0.30
CA CYS A 51 -4.02 11.85 1.01
C CYS A 51 -2.96 12.93 0.93
N GLU A 52 -3.02 13.95 1.79
CA GLU A 52 -1.97 14.97 1.85
C GLU A 52 -0.62 14.27 2.03
N ASN A 53 0.33 14.63 1.16
CA ASN A 53 1.66 14.06 1.21
C ASN A 53 2.33 14.52 2.52
N THR A 54 2.42 13.62 3.51
CA THR A 54 3.41 13.73 4.59
C THR A 54 4.84 13.50 4.09
N PHE A 55 5.00 13.09 2.83
CA PHE A 55 6.28 13.00 2.12
C PHE A 55 6.74 14.39 1.70
N THR A 56 7.44 15.07 2.62
CA THR A 56 8.13 16.33 2.38
C THR A 56 9.29 16.14 1.41
N ASN A 57 9.01 16.22 0.11
CA ASN A 57 10.02 16.66 -0.85
C ASN A 57 9.50 17.93 -1.52
N ASN A 58 10.13 19.04 -1.18
CA ASN A 58 9.92 20.35 -1.79
C ASN A 58 10.31 20.27 -3.27
N ALA A 59 9.40 19.80 -4.12
CA ALA A 59 9.53 19.88 -5.56
C ALA A 59 8.46 20.85 -6.09
N ILE A 60 8.85 22.11 -6.17
CA ILE A 60 8.25 23.05 -7.12
C ILE A 60 8.50 22.45 -8.50
N TYR A 61 7.46 22.02 -9.21
CA TYR A 61 7.15 22.28 -10.63
C TYR A 61 6.13 21.27 -11.17
N SER A 62 4.91 21.77 -11.38
CA SER A 62 3.85 21.16 -12.16
C SER A 62 4.18 21.22 -13.66
N MET A 63 5.12 20.41 -14.12
CA MET A 63 5.09 19.94 -15.50
C MET A 63 4.37 18.59 -15.50
N ARG A 64 3.36 18.43 -16.37
CA ARG A 64 2.70 17.13 -16.63
C ARG A 64 3.76 16.16 -17.18
N GLN A 65 4.52 15.54 -16.29
CA GLN A 65 5.32 14.39 -16.65
C GLN A 65 4.36 13.27 -17.03
N PRO A 66 4.62 12.53 -18.12
CA PRO A 66 3.85 11.32 -18.41
C PRO A 66 3.96 10.38 -17.21
N ALA A 67 2.87 9.65 -16.92
CA ALA A 67 2.88 8.69 -15.83
C ALA A 67 3.98 7.64 -16.06
N LYS A 68 4.80 7.39 -15.05
CA LYS A 68 5.85 6.39 -15.10
C LYS A 68 5.22 5.00 -15.04
N ASN A 69 5.37 4.20 -16.09
CA ASN A 69 4.92 2.81 -16.07
C ASN A 69 5.80 1.99 -15.13
N VAL A 70 5.18 1.40 -14.11
CA VAL A 70 5.85 0.58 -13.08
C VAL A 70 5.30 -0.86 -13.04
N CYS A 71 4.66 -1.31 -14.12
CA CYS A 71 4.31 -2.72 -14.28
C CYS A 71 5.54 -3.62 -14.25
N GLY A 72 5.43 -4.78 -13.61
CA GLY A 72 6.50 -5.75 -13.43
C GLY A 72 7.60 -5.29 -12.48
N ALA A 73 7.47 -4.12 -11.84
CA ALA A 73 8.43 -3.67 -10.86
C ALA A 73 8.49 -4.65 -9.68
N ALA A 74 9.71 -5.11 -9.37
CA ALA A 74 9.92 -5.99 -8.24
C ALA A 74 9.59 -5.27 -6.93
N CYS A 75 9.00 -6.00 -5.99
CA CYS A 75 8.73 -5.53 -4.65
C CYS A 75 9.25 -6.50 -3.60
N VAL A 76 9.53 -5.97 -2.41
CA VAL A 76 9.85 -6.76 -1.23
C VAL A 76 8.56 -6.98 -0.44
N THR A 77 8.20 -8.25 -0.26
CA THR A 77 7.02 -8.64 0.54
C THR A 77 7.39 -8.84 2.00
N SER A 78 6.64 -8.21 2.90
CA SER A 78 6.74 -8.38 4.34
C SER A 78 5.36 -8.66 4.93
N CYS A 79 5.24 -9.69 5.76
CA CYS A 79 4.00 -9.98 6.49
C CYS A 79 3.95 -9.20 7.82
N TYR A 80 2.75 -8.81 8.23
CA TYR A 80 2.52 -8.16 9.53
C TYR A 80 2.38 -9.22 10.63
N THR A 81 3.53 -9.65 11.16
CA THR A 81 3.64 -10.65 12.24
C THR A 81 4.31 -10.06 13.48
N PRO A 82 4.00 -10.57 14.70
CA PRO A 82 2.91 -11.49 15.04
C PRO A 82 1.60 -10.73 15.27
N SER A 83 0.50 -11.17 14.65
CA SER A 83 -0.79 -10.49 14.86
C SER A 83 -2.02 -11.38 14.65
N GLY A 84 -1.92 -12.50 13.93
CA GLY A 84 -3.05 -13.39 13.64
C GLY A 84 -4.21 -12.71 12.88
N GLY A 85 -5.26 -13.47 12.59
CA GLY A 85 -6.50 -12.93 11.99
C GLY A 85 -6.32 -12.26 10.63
N GLY A 86 -5.33 -12.68 9.83
CA GLY A 86 -5.14 -12.18 8.46
C GLY A 86 -6.34 -12.47 7.55
N PRO A 87 -6.42 -11.78 6.39
CA PRO A 87 -7.59 -11.84 5.52
C PRO A 87 -7.82 -13.27 4.99
N ASP A 88 -9.09 -13.61 4.73
CA ASP A 88 -9.42 -14.88 4.07
C ASP A 88 -8.89 -14.84 2.62
N PRO A 89 -8.03 -15.79 2.19
CA PRO A 89 -7.56 -15.84 0.82
C PRO A 89 -8.67 -15.92 -0.23
N ASN A 90 -9.82 -16.52 0.08
CA ASN A 90 -10.96 -16.61 -0.83
C ASN A 90 -11.63 -15.25 -1.04
N ASP A 91 -11.73 -14.43 0.02
CA ASP A 91 -12.23 -13.05 -0.09
C ASP A 91 -11.28 -12.19 -0.94
N CYS A 92 -9.97 -12.37 -0.77
CA CYS A 92 -8.98 -11.69 -1.60
C CYS A 92 -8.94 -12.20 -3.05
N GLN A 93 -9.37 -13.45 -3.30
CA GLN A 93 -9.53 -13.97 -4.66
C GLN A 93 -10.61 -13.19 -5.42
N VAL A 94 -11.70 -12.80 -4.77
CA VAL A 94 -12.75 -11.98 -5.41
C VAL A 94 -12.19 -10.61 -5.86
N ILE A 95 -11.34 -9.99 -5.04
CA ILE A 95 -10.62 -8.75 -5.43
C ILE A 95 -9.68 -9.01 -6.61
N THR A 96 -8.94 -10.12 -6.59
CA THR A 96 -8.02 -10.54 -7.65
C THR A 96 -8.75 -10.71 -8.99
N ASP A 97 -9.88 -11.41 -8.97
CA ASP A 97 -10.72 -11.63 -10.16
C ASP A 97 -11.33 -10.32 -10.68
N ALA A 98 -11.75 -9.43 -9.77
CA ALA A 98 -12.30 -8.13 -10.13
C ALA A 98 -11.27 -7.21 -10.78
N LEU A 99 -10.02 -7.23 -10.30
CA LEU A 99 -8.88 -6.53 -10.91
C LEU A 99 -8.62 -7.05 -12.33
N LEU A 100 -8.52 -8.38 -12.50
CA LEU A 100 -8.29 -9.01 -13.80
C LEU A 100 -9.42 -8.70 -14.79
N PHE A 101 -10.67 -8.79 -14.34
CA PHE A 101 -11.83 -8.43 -15.15
C PHE A 101 -11.76 -6.98 -15.62
N LYS A 102 -11.40 -6.04 -14.73
CA LYS A 102 -11.25 -4.62 -15.09
C LYS A 102 -10.10 -4.41 -16.10
N GLY A 103 -8.99 -5.12 -15.90
CA GLY A 103 -7.83 -5.15 -16.79
C GLY A 103 -8.18 -5.58 -18.22
N GLN A 104 -9.00 -6.63 -18.35
CA GLN A 104 -9.37 -7.21 -19.63
C GLN A 104 -10.47 -6.44 -20.37
N ASN A 105 -11.37 -5.78 -19.64
CA ASN A 105 -12.59 -5.18 -20.23
C ASN A 105 -12.53 -3.64 -20.36
N VAL A 106 -11.65 -2.96 -19.64
CA VAL A 106 -11.56 -1.48 -19.66
C VAL A 106 -10.20 -1.02 -20.18
N SER A 107 -9.13 -1.41 -19.50
CA SER A 107 -7.74 -1.07 -19.83
C SER A 107 -6.83 -1.96 -18.99
N PRO A 108 -5.70 -2.46 -19.53
CA PRO A 108 -4.74 -3.24 -18.73
C PRO A 108 -4.04 -2.40 -17.65
N PHE A 109 -4.02 -1.07 -17.81
CA PHE A 109 -3.34 -0.13 -16.94
C PHE A 109 -4.30 0.86 -16.25
N PHE A 110 -3.87 1.38 -15.11
CA PHE A 110 -4.49 2.51 -14.43
C PHE A 110 -3.43 3.45 -13.83
N THR A 111 -3.80 4.72 -13.65
CA THR A 111 -2.92 5.72 -13.06
C THR A 111 -3.18 5.87 -11.56
N VAL A 112 -2.12 5.87 -10.76
CA VAL A 112 -2.12 6.37 -9.38
C VAL A 112 -1.34 7.67 -9.38
N GLY A 113 -2.06 8.77 -9.20
CA GLY A 113 -1.48 10.11 -9.26
C GLY A 113 -0.73 10.49 -7.99
N THR A 114 -0.28 11.73 -7.95
CA THR A 114 0.17 12.39 -6.71
C THR A 114 -1.01 12.92 -5.92
N ALA A 115 -0.81 13.24 -4.65
CA ALA A 115 -1.84 13.85 -3.81
C ALA A 115 -2.29 15.21 -4.37
N SER A 116 -3.57 15.35 -4.70
CA SER A 116 -4.20 16.66 -4.95
C SER A 116 -5.71 16.61 -4.74
N ASP A 117 -6.39 17.74 -4.86
CA ASP A 117 -7.84 17.80 -4.78
C ASP A 117 -8.60 17.02 -5.87
N THR A 118 -7.91 16.61 -6.93
CA THR A 118 -8.50 15.99 -8.13
C THR A 118 -7.83 14.69 -8.55
N THR A 119 -6.71 14.32 -7.94
CA THR A 119 -5.93 13.11 -8.27
C THR A 119 -5.82 12.19 -7.07
N THR A 120 -5.92 10.89 -7.35
CA THR A 120 -5.85 9.85 -6.33
C THR A 120 -4.44 9.33 -6.21
N ASN A 121 -3.84 9.39 -5.02
CA ASN A 121 -2.57 8.73 -4.69
C ASN A 121 -2.77 7.48 -3.84
N PHE A 122 -4.01 7.15 -3.52
CA PHE A 122 -4.38 6.07 -2.63
C PHE A 122 -5.66 5.40 -3.14
N ILE A 123 -5.59 4.13 -3.52
CA ILE A 123 -6.77 3.38 -3.98
C ILE A 123 -6.92 2.14 -3.10
N ARG A 124 -8.11 1.95 -2.56
CA ARG A 124 -8.45 0.77 -1.75
C ARG A 124 -9.57 -0.02 -2.37
N LEU A 125 -9.38 -1.32 -2.45
CA LEU A 125 -10.38 -2.31 -2.82
C LEU A 125 -10.81 -3.07 -1.57
N ARG A 126 -12.12 -3.30 -1.43
CA ARG A 126 -12.69 -4.01 -0.28
C ARG A 126 -13.69 -5.05 -0.73
N TYR A 127 -13.57 -6.24 -0.15
CA TYR A 127 -14.56 -7.31 -0.25
C TYR A 127 -14.52 -8.15 1.01
N SER A 128 -15.65 -8.26 1.73
CA SER A 128 -15.77 -9.06 2.96
C SER A 128 -14.61 -8.77 3.94
N SER A 129 -13.77 -9.76 4.26
CA SER A 129 -12.63 -9.62 5.18
C SER A 129 -11.36 -9.03 4.54
N CYS A 130 -11.30 -8.92 3.21
CA CYS A 130 -10.09 -8.53 2.50
C CYS A 130 -10.10 -7.05 2.10
N ASN A 131 -9.02 -6.35 2.44
CA ASN A 131 -8.66 -5.07 1.87
C ASN A 131 -7.39 -5.22 1.02
N SER A 132 -7.37 -4.64 -0.18
CA SER A 132 -6.17 -4.48 -1.00
C SER A 132 -6.00 -3.03 -1.38
N THR A 133 -4.85 -2.45 -1.07
CA THR A 133 -4.58 -1.01 -1.18
C THR A 133 -3.33 -0.78 -2.00
N ILE A 134 -3.35 0.17 -2.93
CA ILE A 134 -2.14 0.69 -3.58
C ILE A 134 -1.96 2.16 -3.23
N VAL A 135 -0.71 2.54 -2.93
CA VAL A 135 -0.34 3.90 -2.57
C VAL A 135 0.84 4.36 -3.40
N ASN A 136 0.71 5.51 -4.05
CA ASN A 136 1.81 6.21 -4.69
C ASN A 136 2.45 7.19 -3.70
N GLN A 137 3.73 6.98 -3.41
CA GLN A 137 4.55 7.82 -2.55
C GLN A 137 5.52 8.70 -3.34
N ASP A 138 5.56 8.55 -4.67
CA ASP A 138 6.40 9.34 -5.55
C ASP A 138 5.81 10.75 -5.76
N THR A 139 6.69 11.65 -6.19
CA THR A 139 6.38 13.01 -6.64
C THR A 139 5.83 13.07 -8.06
N SER A 140 5.78 11.92 -8.75
CA SER A 140 5.24 11.78 -10.10
C SER A 140 4.06 10.80 -10.13
N ASN A 141 3.22 10.91 -11.17
CA ASN A 141 2.16 9.92 -11.37
C ASN A 141 2.77 8.59 -11.80
N ILE A 142 2.26 7.48 -11.29
CA ILE A 142 2.63 6.14 -11.74
C ILE A 142 1.48 5.51 -12.53
N GLU A 143 1.83 4.69 -13.50
CA GLU A 143 0.92 3.80 -14.21
C GLU A 143 1.22 2.36 -13.78
N TYR A 144 0.21 1.64 -13.32
CA TYR A 144 0.35 0.27 -12.82
C TYR A 144 -0.63 -0.68 -13.48
N CYS A 145 -0.29 -1.97 -13.47
CA CYS A 145 -1.04 -3.02 -14.13
C CYS A 145 -2.05 -3.65 -13.19
N TYR A 146 -3.28 -3.82 -13.67
CA TYR A 146 -4.30 -4.55 -12.93
C TYR A 146 -3.88 -6.01 -12.65
N SER A 147 -3.18 -6.65 -13.59
CA SER A 147 -2.64 -8.01 -13.44
C SER A 147 -1.62 -8.13 -12.31
N ASP A 148 -0.77 -7.12 -12.15
CA ASP A 148 0.31 -7.16 -11.15
C ASP A 148 -0.26 -6.88 -9.76
N TRP A 149 -1.21 -5.94 -9.66
CA TRP A 149 -1.94 -5.74 -8.42
C TRP A 149 -2.73 -6.99 -8.01
N ALA A 150 -3.35 -7.68 -8.97
CA ALA A 150 -4.03 -8.95 -8.74
C ALA A 150 -3.05 -10.02 -8.23
N GLY A 151 -1.90 -10.17 -8.89
CA GLY A 151 -0.85 -11.12 -8.51
C GLY A 151 -0.31 -10.87 -7.10
N VAL A 152 -0.02 -9.60 -6.77
CA VAL A 152 0.40 -9.21 -5.41
C VAL A 152 -0.70 -9.50 -4.39
N THR A 153 -1.96 -9.18 -4.71
CA THR A 153 -3.10 -9.43 -3.81
C THR A 153 -3.23 -10.91 -3.49
N GLY A 154 -3.24 -11.78 -4.51
CA GLY A 154 -3.31 -13.22 -4.32
C GLY A 154 -2.08 -13.79 -3.58
N TYR A 155 -0.88 -13.33 -3.91
CA TYR A 155 0.35 -13.80 -3.26
C TYR A 155 0.38 -13.44 -1.77
N VAL A 156 0.14 -12.17 -1.43
CA VAL A 156 0.18 -11.71 -0.03
C VAL A 156 -0.95 -12.35 0.77
N ALA A 157 -2.16 -12.49 0.21
CA ALA A 157 -3.26 -13.15 0.90
C ALA A 157 -2.95 -14.61 1.26
N ASN A 158 -2.31 -15.37 0.36
CA ASN A 158 -1.98 -16.77 0.63
C ASN A 158 -0.79 -16.96 1.58
N ASN A 159 0.16 -16.02 1.61
CA ASN A 159 1.41 -16.15 2.35
C ASN A 159 1.50 -15.30 3.63
N CYS A 160 0.56 -14.36 3.83
CA CYS A 160 0.48 -13.49 4.99
C CYS A 160 -0.92 -13.53 5.65
N GLN A 161 -1.51 -14.72 5.74
CA GLN A 161 -2.81 -14.96 6.40
C GLN A 161 -2.65 -15.47 7.83
N ALA A 162 -3.78 -15.78 8.47
CA ALA A 162 -3.84 -16.30 9.83
C ALA A 162 -2.98 -17.56 10.06
N THR A 163 -2.85 -18.44 9.06
CA THR A 163 -2.01 -19.66 9.15
C THR A 163 -0.51 -19.35 9.25
N GLN A 164 -0.06 -18.16 8.84
CA GLN A 164 1.30 -17.65 9.06
C GLN A 164 1.40 -16.73 10.29
N ASN A 165 0.38 -16.69 11.15
CA ASN A 165 0.30 -15.77 12.29
C ASN A 165 0.40 -14.28 11.87
N ALA A 166 -0.03 -13.96 10.66
CA ALA A 166 0.03 -12.63 10.07
C ALA A 166 -1.36 -12.00 9.97
N HIS A 167 -1.42 -10.67 9.96
CA HIS A 167 -2.63 -9.87 9.77
C HIS A 167 -2.71 -9.24 8.36
N GLY A 168 -2.17 -9.95 7.36
CA GLY A 168 -1.87 -9.41 6.05
C GLY A 168 -0.40 -9.04 5.88
N GLY A 169 -0.08 -8.28 4.83
CA GLY A 169 1.26 -7.89 4.49
C GLY A 169 1.33 -6.75 3.49
N ILE A 170 2.55 -6.40 3.11
CA ILE A 170 2.87 -5.30 2.21
C ILE A 170 3.92 -5.73 1.20
N CYS A 171 3.79 -5.24 -0.02
CA CYS A 171 4.72 -5.38 -1.13
C CYS A 171 5.19 -3.97 -1.46
N VAL A 172 6.42 -3.63 -1.05
CA VAL A 172 7.02 -2.30 -1.25
C VAL A 172 7.93 -2.35 -2.45
N ALA A 173 7.75 -1.45 -3.43
CA ALA A 173 8.61 -1.36 -4.59
C ALA A 173 10.08 -1.20 -4.18
N ALA A 174 11.03 -1.76 -4.94
CA ALA A 174 12.46 -1.75 -4.56
C ALA A 174 13.02 -0.32 -4.34
N ASN A 175 12.49 0.67 -5.05
CA ASN A 175 12.82 2.09 -4.93
C ASN A 175 11.93 2.86 -3.94
N GLN A 176 11.01 2.18 -3.25
CA GLN A 176 10.09 2.74 -2.25
C GLN A 176 9.17 3.84 -2.79
N GLU A 177 8.95 3.90 -4.10
CA GLU A 177 8.09 4.90 -4.73
C GLU A 177 6.59 4.57 -4.57
N PHE A 178 6.25 3.30 -4.39
CA PHE A 178 4.88 2.85 -4.16
C PHE A 178 4.86 1.55 -3.37
N PHE A 179 3.70 1.22 -2.82
CA PHE A 179 3.46 -0.08 -2.22
C PHE A 179 2.05 -0.57 -2.45
N VAL A 180 1.89 -1.88 -2.33
CA VAL A 180 0.60 -2.57 -2.30
C VAL A 180 0.47 -3.28 -0.96
N GLN A 181 -0.60 -3.01 -0.21
CA GLN A 181 -0.88 -3.58 1.11
C GLN A 181 -2.15 -4.42 1.06
N ILE A 182 -2.10 -5.62 1.65
CA ILE A 182 -3.24 -6.51 1.83
C ILE A 182 -3.42 -6.70 3.33
N ASN A 183 -4.62 -6.48 3.85
CA ASN A 183 -4.89 -6.65 5.29
C ASN A 183 -6.33 -7.09 5.53
N HIS A 184 -6.57 -7.63 6.72
CA HIS A 184 -7.92 -7.90 7.18
C HIS A 184 -8.66 -6.57 7.44
N SER A 185 -9.96 -6.55 7.15
CA SER A 185 -10.85 -5.40 7.37
C SER A 185 -11.26 -5.19 8.81
#